data_AF-A0AA85JB46-F1
#
_entry.id   AF-A0AA85JB46-F1
#
_cell.length_a   1.000
_cell.length_b   1.000
_cell.length_c   1.000
_cell.angle_alpha   90.00
_cell.angle_beta   90.00
_cell.angle_gamma   90.00
#
_symmetry.space_group_name_H-M   'P 1'
#
loop_
_entity.id
_entity.type
_entity.pdbx_description
1 polymer ?
#
loop_
_entity_poly.entity_id
_entity_poly.type
_entity_poly.pdbx_seq_one_letter_code
_entity_poly.pdbx_strand_id
1 'polypeptide(L)'
;SDCFLPYDHILSINFSSGSGETSNSGKQFGSKIQMEIGYELPALPPVGCIVKHMVINLKIGSEGVGLVIRGGWNKTPVLIRPLTVMHVRQNSAADCDGRIKPGDRILTINSIHTGQLTCEEAVKLIQSVRNHLTLTIEYNVANFEEDRRISGAVVVEIEKPANEDLGISLAPCHEVKTGQNAFFIDSIRQGSIADR
;
A
#
# COMPACT_ATOMS: atom_id res chain seq x y z
N SER A 1 -2.73 12.48 12.00
CA SER A 1 -2.48 11.40 12.96
C SER A 1 -3.52 10.35 12.65
N ASP A 2 -3.22 9.52 11.65
CA ASP A 2 -4.23 8.73 10.94
C ASP A 2 -4.06 7.25 11.31
N CYS A 3 -3.74 7.04 12.58
CA CYS A 3 -3.50 5.70 13.10
C CYS A 3 -4.81 4.94 13.34
N PHE A 4 -5.96 5.62 13.26
CA PHE A 4 -7.29 5.03 13.43
C PHE A 4 -8.02 5.00 12.09
N LEU A 5 -8.65 3.88 11.79
CA LEU A 5 -9.47 3.66 10.62
C LEU A 5 -10.91 3.37 11.08
N PRO A 6 -11.91 3.64 10.23
CA PRO A 6 -13.26 3.11 10.45
C PRO A 6 -13.17 1.59 10.71
N TYR A 7 -13.94 1.11 11.69
CA TYR A 7 -14.00 -0.30 12.12
C TYR A 7 -12.83 -0.84 12.95
N ASP A 8 -11.93 0.01 13.43
CA ASP A 8 -10.95 -0.39 14.44
C ASP A 8 -11.61 -0.80 15.77
N HIS A 9 -11.15 -1.92 16.34
CA HIS A 9 -11.51 -2.32 17.68
C HIS A 9 -10.44 -1.87 18.66
N ILE A 10 -10.78 -0.99 19.61
CA ILE A 10 -9.88 -0.65 20.70
C ILE A 10 -9.87 -1.82 21.70
N LEU A 11 -8.76 -2.58 21.74
CA LEU A 11 -8.58 -3.71 22.64
C LEU A 11 -8.22 -3.24 24.05
N SER A 12 -7.39 -2.20 24.16
CA SER A 12 -7.03 -1.61 25.45
C SER A 12 -6.69 -0.13 25.32
N ILE A 13 -6.91 0.63 26.38
CA ILE A 13 -6.51 2.04 26.51
C ILE A 13 -5.74 2.20 27.82
N ASN A 14 -4.47 2.57 27.72
CA ASN A 14 -3.62 2.86 28.86
C ASN A 14 -3.30 4.35 28.92
N PHE A 15 -3.49 4.93 30.09
CA PHE A 15 -3.16 6.32 30.39
C PHE A 15 -1.91 6.34 31.26
N SER A 16 -0.85 7.01 30.78
CA SER A 16 0.31 7.32 31.62
C SER A 16 0.32 8.82 31.90
N SER A 17 0.01 9.19 33.15
CA SER A 17 0.32 10.51 33.68
C SER A 17 1.81 10.51 34.02
N GLY A 18 2.56 11.46 33.47
CA GLY A 18 3.95 11.64 33.85
C GLY A 18 4.00 12.06 35.32
N SER A 19 4.45 11.18 36.22
CA SER A 19 4.82 11.54 37.57
C SER A 19 6.13 12.34 37.51
N GLY A 20 6.00 13.65 37.31
CA GLY A 20 7.12 14.58 37.41
C GLY A 20 7.34 14.97 38.87
N GLU A 21 8.41 14.46 39.49
CA GLU A 21 8.98 15.07 40.69
C GLU A 21 9.39 16.51 40.39
N THR A 22 9.06 17.39 41.32
CA THR A 22 9.32 18.84 41.30
C THR A 22 10.82 19.14 41.29
N SER A 23 11.29 19.86 40.28
CA SER A 23 12.45 20.75 40.36
C SER A 23 12.43 21.74 39.19
N ASN A 24 12.48 23.03 39.53
CA ASN A 24 12.39 24.21 38.68
C ASN A 24 12.94 24.09 37.24
N SER A 25 12.09 24.54 36.31
CA SER A 25 12.30 25.06 34.94
C SER A 25 11.48 24.29 33.89
N GLY A 26 10.52 25.00 33.29
CA GLY A 26 9.33 24.47 32.62
C GLY A 26 9.54 23.25 31.73
N LYS A 27 8.94 22.13 32.13
CA LYS A 27 8.60 21.01 31.24
C LYS A 27 7.16 20.60 31.48
N GLN A 28 6.32 20.94 30.51
CA GLN A 28 4.96 20.42 30.40
C GLN A 28 5.07 18.92 30.03
N PHE A 29 4.79 18.04 30.98
CA PHE A 29 4.74 16.59 30.73
C PHE A 29 3.38 16.25 30.11
N GLY A 30 3.37 15.92 28.82
CA GLY A 30 2.18 15.50 28.11
C GLY A 30 1.70 14.13 28.59
N SER A 31 0.43 14.05 28.98
CA SER A 31 -0.28 12.79 29.21
C SER A 31 -0.20 11.93 27.94
N LYS A 32 0.42 10.74 28.02
CA LYS A 32 0.49 9.81 26.87
C LYS A 32 -0.63 8.79 26.99
N ILE A 33 -1.41 8.67 25.92
CA ILE A 33 -2.43 7.64 25.74
C ILE A 33 -1.85 6.57 24.83
N GLN A 34 -1.75 5.34 25.31
CA GLN A 34 -1.37 4.18 24.53
C GLN A 34 -2.62 3.33 24.30
N MET A 35 -3.03 3.18 23.04
CA MET A 35 -4.16 2.30 22.68
C MET A 35 -3.64 1.08 21.93
N GLU A 36 -4.18 -0.07 22.26
CA GLU A 36 -4.00 -1.30 21.49
C GLU A 36 -5.20 -1.47 20.56
N ILE A 37 -4.94 -1.62 19.26
CA ILE A 37 -5.97 -1.69 18.23
C ILE A 37 -5.97 -3.08 17.60
N GLY A 38 -7.09 -3.76 17.74
CA GLY A 38 -7.41 -5.00 17.04
C GLY A 38 -8.00 -4.67 15.67
N TYR A 39 -7.43 -5.27 14.64
CA TYR A 39 -7.95 -5.24 13.28
C TYR A 39 -7.68 -6.60 12.63
N GLU A 40 -8.64 -7.10 11.87
CA GLU A 40 -8.42 -8.27 11.02
C GLU A 40 -7.72 -7.82 9.74
N LEU A 41 -6.64 -8.51 9.38
CA LEU A 41 -6.06 -8.41 8.06
C LEU A 41 -6.75 -9.44 7.17
N PRO A 42 -7.14 -9.09 5.93
CA PRO A 42 -7.75 -10.03 5.01
C PRO A 42 -6.82 -11.23 4.78
N ALA A 43 -7.40 -12.41 4.51
CA ALA A 43 -6.64 -13.62 4.17
C ALA A 43 -5.83 -13.42 2.88
N LEU A 44 -4.64 -14.03 2.82
CA LEU A 44 -3.64 -13.72 1.81
C LEU A 44 -3.14 -14.98 1.10
N PRO A 45 -3.07 -15.01 -0.24
CA PRO A 45 -3.82 -14.13 -1.16
C PRO A 45 -5.33 -14.41 -1.12
N PRO A 46 -6.19 -13.44 -1.48
CA PRO A 46 -7.59 -13.72 -1.76
C PRO A 46 -7.74 -14.83 -2.81
N VAL A 47 -8.83 -15.60 -2.75
CA VAL A 47 -9.11 -16.65 -3.74
C VAL A 47 -9.16 -16.01 -5.14
N GLY A 48 -8.49 -16.64 -6.11
CA GLY A 48 -8.42 -16.12 -7.47
C GLY A 48 -7.42 -14.97 -7.66
N CYS A 49 -6.55 -14.68 -6.68
CA CYS A 49 -5.45 -13.73 -6.83
C CYS A 49 -4.09 -14.42 -6.74
N ILE A 50 -3.12 -13.93 -7.52
CA ILE A 50 -1.70 -14.19 -7.34
C ILE A 50 -1.02 -12.95 -6.76
N VAL A 51 0.14 -13.13 -6.13
CA VAL A 51 0.96 -12.03 -5.64
C VAL A 51 2.06 -11.68 -6.64
N LYS A 52 2.27 -10.39 -6.89
CA LYS A 52 3.41 -9.87 -7.64
C LYS A 52 4.17 -8.85 -6.80
N HIS A 53 5.44 -8.63 -7.14
CA HIS A 53 6.30 -7.64 -6.50
C HIS A 53 6.71 -6.56 -7.49
N MET A 54 6.67 -5.31 -7.05
CA MET A 54 7.17 -4.17 -7.82
C MET A 54 8.09 -3.30 -6.97
N VAL A 55 9.02 -2.61 -7.64
CA VAL A 55 9.87 -1.60 -7.01
C VAL A 55 9.38 -0.22 -7.44
N ILE A 56 9.10 0.61 -6.46
CA ILE A 56 8.61 1.97 -6.65
C ILE A 56 9.64 2.96 -6.12
N ASN A 57 9.84 4.02 -6.87
CA ASN A 57 10.78 5.09 -6.59
C ASN A 57 10.00 6.40 -6.46
N LEU A 58 9.74 6.81 -5.22
CA LEU A 58 8.97 8.00 -4.91
C LEU A 58 9.90 9.19 -4.71
N LYS A 59 9.64 10.27 -5.44
CA LYS A 59 10.26 11.57 -5.20
C LYS A 59 9.46 12.32 -4.14
N ILE A 60 10.08 12.57 -3.00
CA ILE A 60 9.40 13.16 -1.84
C ILE A 60 9.38 14.68 -2.00
N GLY A 61 8.17 15.24 -2.06
CA GLY A 61 7.92 16.69 -2.11
C GLY A 61 7.57 17.27 -0.74
N SER A 62 7.00 18.49 -0.73
CA SER A 62 6.54 19.16 0.49
C SER A 62 5.47 18.39 1.25
N GLU A 63 4.60 17.68 0.52
CA GLU A 63 3.46 16.92 1.08
C GLU A 63 3.88 15.59 1.73
N GLY A 64 5.16 15.21 1.60
CA GLY A 64 5.70 13.97 2.10
C GLY A 64 5.23 12.73 1.32
N VAL A 65 5.44 11.56 1.94
CA VAL A 65 5.18 10.25 1.32
C VAL A 65 3.68 9.94 1.25
N GLY A 66 2.93 10.26 2.31
CA GLY A 66 1.48 10.11 2.39
C GLY A 66 0.95 8.69 2.58
N LEU A 67 1.80 7.73 2.96
CA LEU A 67 1.37 6.37 3.28
C LEU A 67 0.91 6.25 4.73
N VAL A 68 -0.27 5.66 4.93
CA VAL A 68 -0.74 5.20 6.24
C VAL A 68 -0.52 3.69 6.28
N ILE A 69 0.36 3.22 7.18
CA ILE A 69 0.77 1.83 7.26
C ILE A 69 0.45 1.20 8.61
N ARG A 70 0.23 -0.11 8.62
CA ARG A 70 0.00 -0.92 9.82
C ARG A 70 0.70 -2.26 9.75
N GLY A 71 0.72 -2.95 10.87
CA GLY A 71 1.33 -4.27 11.01
C GLY A 71 2.75 -4.17 11.55
N GLY A 72 3.65 -4.93 10.96
CA GLY A 72 5.03 -5.05 11.39
C GLY A 72 5.24 -6.10 12.47
N TRP A 73 6.48 -6.16 12.91
CA TRP A 73 6.95 -7.08 13.93
C TRP A 73 6.34 -6.75 15.30
N ASN A 74 6.07 -7.81 16.06
CA ASN A 74 5.60 -7.72 17.44
C ASN A 74 6.31 -8.80 18.27
N LYS A 75 6.52 -8.53 19.56
CA LYS A 75 7.08 -9.51 20.50
C LYS A 75 6.20 -10.76 20.65
N THR A 76 4.89 -10.60 20.50
CA THR A 76 3.92 -11.69 20.54
C THR A 76 3.72 -12.23 19.11
N PRO A 77 4.11 -13.48 18.80
CA PRO A 77 4.09 -13.99 17.42
C PRO A 77 2.72 -13.94 16.75
N VAL A 78 1.64 -14.18 17.50
CA VAL A 78 0.26 -14.12 16.99
C VAL A 78 -0.18 -12.70 16.60
N LEU A 79 0.59 -11.68 16.97
CA LEU A 79 0.35 -10.28 16.62
C LEU A 79 1.28 -9.77 15.50
N ILE A 80 2.24 -10.59 15.03
CA ILE A 80 3.08 -10.24 13.88
C ILE A 80 2.19 -10.18 12.65
N ARG A 81 2.31 -9.09 11.89
CA ARG A 81 1.54 -8.86 10.67
C ARG A 81 2.44 -8.24 9.60
N PRO A 82 2.21 -8.48 8.31
CA PRO A 82 2.95 -7.78 7.26
C PRO A 82 2.70 -6.27 7.33
N LEU A 83 3.71 -5.48 6.98
CA LEU A 83 3.55 -4.04 6.87
C LEU A 83 2.66 -3.72 5.67
N THR A 84 1.43 -3.27 5.94
CA THR A 84 0.35 -3.13 4.95
C THR A 84 -0.06 -1.67 4.83
N VAL A 85 -0.23 -1.19 3.61
CA VAL A 85 -0.77 0.13 3.29
C VAL A 85 -2.27 0.11 3.52
N MET A 86 -2.75 0.95 4.43
CA MET A 86 -4.16 1.06 4.75
C MET A 86 -4.84 2.19 3.97
N HIS A 87 -4.09 3.26 3.72
CA HIS A 87 -4.59 4.43 3.04
C HIS A 87 -3.44 5.20 2.38
N VAL A 88 -3.74 5.83 1.26
CA VAL A 88 -2.84 6.74 0.55
C VAL A 88 -3.45 8.12 0.60
N ARG A 89 -2.74 9.09 1.18
CA ARG A 89 -3.22 10.47 1.31
C ARG A 89 -3.21 11.15 -0.03
N GLN A 90 -4.30 11.84 -0.36
CA GLN A 90 -4.42 12.59 -1.60
C GLN A 90 -3.33 13.69 -1.71
N ASN A 91 -2.85 13.93 -2.92
CA ASN A 91 -1.78 14.90 -3.25
C ASN A 91 -0.41 14.57 -2.63
N SER A 92 -0.19 13.35 -2.13
CA SER A 92 1.09 12.91 -1.61
C SER A 92 1.99 12.30 -2.69
N ALA A 93 3.27 12.07 -2.39
CA ALA A 93 4.18 11.41 -3.34
C ALA A 93 3.69 10.01 -3.76
N ALA A 94 3.09 9.25 -2.84
CA ALA A 94 2.52 7.94 -3.16
C ALA A 94 1.26 8.04 -4.03
N ASP A 95 0.41 9.05 -3.79
CA ASP A 95 -0.79 9.31 -4.60
C ASP A 95 -0.43 9.75 -6.02
N CYS A 96 0.56 10.62 -6.16
CA CYS A 96 1.06 11.07 -7.47
C CYS A 96 1.69 9.95 -8.30
N ASP A 97 2.29 8.92 -7.67
CA ASP A 97 2.78 7.73 -8.37
C ASP A 97 1.63 6.80 -8.78
N GLY A 98 0.56 6.73 -7.97
CA GLY A 98 -0.69 6.05 -8.27
C GLY A 98 -0.65 4.52 -8.22
N ARG A 99 0.53 3.89 -8.27
CA ARG A 99 0.64 2.41 -8.27
C ARG A 99 0.45 1.77 -6.90
N ILE A 100 0.66 2.53 -5.82
CA ILE A 100 0.46 2.05 -4.45
C ILE A 100 -1.01 2.18 -4.08
N LYS A 101 -1.63 1.06 -3.70
CA LYS A 101 -3.04 0.99 -3.33
C LYS A 101 -3.22 0.47 -1.90
N PRO A 102 -4.33 0.83 -1.23
CA PRO A 102 -4.71 0.17 0.02
C PRO A 102 -4.75 -1.36 -0.15
N GLY A 103 -4.23 -2.09 0.84
CA GLY A 103 -4.06 -3.55 0.82
C GLY A 103 -2.69 -4.02 0.33
N ASP A 104 -1.91 -3.16 -0.32
CA ASP A 104 -0.53 -3.48 -0.72
C ASP A 104 0.39 -3.62 0.50
N ARG A 105 1.43 -4.45 0.38
CA ARG A 105 2.40 -4.68 1.47
C ARG A 105 3.76 -4.16 1.15
N ILE A 106 4.41 -3.55 2.12
CA ILE A 106 5.77 -3.05 2.02
C ILE A 106 6.73 -4.15 2.48
N LEU A 107 7.53 -4.68 1.55
CA LEU A 107 8.55 -5.69 1.81
C LEU A 107 9.91 -5.07 2.15
N THR A 108 10.23 -3.94 1.53
CA THR A 108 11.48 -3.20 1.79
C THR A 108 11.26 -1.69 1.79
N ILE A 109 12.08 -0.99 2.59
CA ILE A 109 12.16 0.48 2.64
C ILE A 109 13.63 0.86 2.46
N ASN A 110 13.99 1.53 1.37
CA ASN A 110 15.37 1.91 1.04
C ASN A 110 16.37 0.74 1.20
N SER A 111 16.02 -0.43 0.66
CA SER A 111 16.80 -1.67 0.75
C SER A 111 16.82 -2.38 2.11
N ILE A 112 16.12 -1.84 3.12
CA ILE A 112 15.96 -2.50 4.42
C ILE A 112 14.70 -3.37 4.39
N HIS A 113 14.86 -4.66 4.69
CA HIS A 113 13.72 -5.58 4.80
C HIS A 113 12.83 -5.25 5.99
N THR A 114 11.53 -5.21 5.77
CA THR A 114 10.54 -4.83 6.77
C THR A 114 10.08 -5.98 7.67
N GLY A 115 10.45 -7.23 7.35
CA GLY A 115 9.93 -8.43 8.04
C GLY A 115 10.23 -8.50 9.55
N GLN A 116 11.26 -7.81 10.03
CA GLN A 116 11.60 -7.71 11.46
C GLN A 116 11.42 -6.31 12.03
N LEU A 117 10.86 -5.37 11.25
CA LEU A 117 10.64 -4.01 11.70
C LEU A 117 9.26 -3.87 12.34
N THR A 118 9.21 -3.22 13.48
CA THR A 118 7.96 -2.71 14.03
C THR A 118 7.37 -1.64 13.11
N CYS A 119 6.05 -1.40 13.21
CA CYS A 119 5.42 -0.30 12.47
C CYS A 119 6.09 1.05 12.76
N GLU A 120 6.45 1.30 14.02
CA GLU A 120 7.10 2.55 14.42
C GLU A 120 8.48 2.72 13.76
N GLU A 121 9.28 1.66 13.69
CA GLU A 121 10.58 1.69 13.00
C GLU A 121 10.42 1.93 11.51
N ALA A 122 9.48 1.25 10.86
CA ALA A 122 9.19 1.45 9.44
C ALA A 122 8.74 2.89 9.15
N VAL A 123 7.87 3.47 9.99
CA VAL A 123 7.45 4.88 9.88
C VAL A 123 8.64 5.82 10.05
N LYS A 124 9.52 5.57 11.03
CA LYS A 124 10.74 6.37 11.23
C LYS A 124 11.66 6.31 10.03
N LEU A 125 11.84 5.12 9.43
CA LEU A 125 12.64 4.97 8.20
C LEU A 125 12.04 5.81 7.08
N ILE A 126 10.75 5.69 6.80
CA ILE A 126 10.06 6.48 5.77
C ILE A 126 10.19 7.98 6.03
N GLN A 127 10.01 8.44 7.27
CA GLN A 127 10.10 9.85 7.66
C GLN A 127 11.54 10.40 7.63
N SER A 128 12.54 9.54 7.78
CA SER A 128 13.95 9.94 7.68
C SER A 128 14.36 10.29 6.25
N VAL A 129 13.62 9.80 5.26
CA VAL A 129 13.88 10.04 3.84
C VAL A 129 13.44 11.44 3.45
N ARG A 130 14.34 12.19 2.81
CA ARG A 130 14.08 13.58 2.40
C ARG A 130 13.75 13.75 0.92
N ASN A 131 14.45 13.05 0.04
CA ASN A 131 14.35 13.29 -1.40
C ASN A 131 13.80 12.10 -2.18
N HIS A 132 14.30 10.88 -1.91
CA HIS A 132 14.00 9.71 -2.73
C HIS A 132 13.77 8.49 -1.85
N LEU A 133 12.57 7.92 -1.94
CA LEU A 133 12.16 6.73 -1.20
C LEU A 133 11.97 5.59 -2.18
N THR A 134 12.71 4.49 -1.98
CA THR A 134 12.53 3.26 -2.73
C THR A 134 11.78 2.25 -1.88
N LEU A 135 10.67 1.73 -2.39
CA LEU A 135 9.86 0.70 -1.74
C LEU A 135 9.78 -0.54 -2.63
N THR A 136 9.93 -1.72 -2.04
CA THR A 136 9.46 -2.96 -2.68
C THR A 136 8.06 -3.27 -2.16
N ILE A 137 7.10 -3.31 -3.07
CA ILE A 137 5.69 -3.53 -2.76
C ILE A 137 5.26 -4.89 -3.26
N GLU A 138 4.56 -5.65 -2.43
CA GLU A 138 3.78 -6.81 -2.81
C GLU A 138 2.32 -6.41 -3.00
N TYR A 139 1.74 -6.82 -4.12
CA TYR A 139 0.37 -6.49 -4.51
C TYR A 139 -0.33 -7.71 -5.12
N ASN A 140 -1.65 -7.73 -5.01
CA ASN A 140 -2.48 -8.78 -5.58
C ASN A 140 -2.80 -8.48 -7.05
N VAL A 141 -2.81 -9.53 -7.86
CA VAL A 141 -3.22 -9.52 -9.27
C VAL A 141 -4.24 -10.63 -9.48
N ALA A 142 -5.33 -10.34 -10.16
CA ALA A 142 -6.33 -11.33 -10.52
C ALA A 142 -5.73 -12.46 -11.38
N ASN A 143 -6.04 -13.69 -10.98
CA ASN A 143 -5.58 -14.91 -11.61
C ASN A 143 -6.61 -15.40 -12.64
N PHE A 144 -6.51 -14.89 -13.87
CA PHE A 144 -7.39 -15.29 -14.97
C PHE A 144 -6.90 -16.54 -15.74
N GLU A 145 -5.94 -17.30 -15.20
CA GLU A 145 -5.38 -18.50 -15.87
C GLU A 145 -6.45 -19.56 -16.17
N GLU A 146 -7.52 -19.66 -15.36
CA GLU A 146 -8.60 -20.63 -15.57
C GLU A 146 -9.57 -20.23 -16.70
N ASP A 147 -9.77 -18.92 -16.94
CA ASP A 147 -10.66 -18.39 -17.97
C ASP A 147 -10.05 -18.44 -19.38
N ARG A 148 -8.72 -18.53 -19.50
CA ARG A 148 -8.02 -18.62 -20.81
C ARG A 148 -8.27 -19.94 -21.55
N ARG A 149 -8.95 -20.91 -20.92
CA ARG A 149 -9.37 -22.17 -21.57
C ARG A 149 -10.63 -22.00 -22.42
N ILE A 150 -11.30 -20.85 -22.34
CA ILE A 150 -12.52 -20.56 -23.10
C ILE A 150 -12.14 -19.69 -24.29
N SER A 151 -12.26 -20.26 -25.50
CA SER A 151 -12.11 -19.50 -26.75
C SER A 151 -13.35 -18.64 -26.96
N GLY A 152 -13.23 -17.32 -26.86
CA GLY A 152 -14.34 -16.38 -27.04
C GLY A 152 -13.93 -14.94 -26.75
N ALA A 153 -14.78 -13.98 -27.15
CA ALA A 153 -14.63 -12.59 -26.76
C ALA A 153 -15.16 -12.41 -25.33
N VAL A 154 -14.32 -11.86 -24.43
CA VAL A 154 -14.71 -11.50 -23.07
C VAL A 154 -14.90 -10.00 -22.99
N VAL A 155 -16.02 -9.56 -22.43
CA VAL A 155 -16.23 -8.15 -22.09
C VAL A 155 -15.68 -7.93 -20.69
N VAL A 156 -14.72 -7.01 -20.56
CA VAL A 156 -14.12 -6.64 -19.27
C VAL A 156 -14.61 -5.25 -18.91
N GLU A 157 -15.21 -5.11 -17.74
CA GLU A 157 -15.61 -3.83 -17.15
C GLU A 157 -14.57 -3.41 -16.11
N ILE A 158 -14.05 -2.20 -16.23
CA ILE A 158 -12.98 -1.69 -15.36
C ILE A 158 -13.43 -0.35 -14.76
N GLU A 159 -13.50 -0.28 -13.44
CA GLU A 159 -13.69 0.98 -12.73
C GLU A 159 -12.40 1.82 -12.81
N LYS A 160 -12.44 2.90 -13.58
CA LYS A 160 -11.31 3.82 -13.71
C LYS A 160 -11.48 5.05 -12.80
N PRO A 161 -10.67 5.23 -11.75
CA PRO A 161 -10.62 6.50 -11.02
C PRO A 161 -10.19 7.65 -11.95
N ALA A 162 -10.70 8.86 -11.70
CA ALA A 162 -10.50 10.02 -12.58
C ALA A 162 -9.00 10.38 -12.75
N ASN A 163 -8.20 10.10 -11.73
CA ASN A 163 -6.83 10.61 -11.61
C ASN A 163 -5.75 9.67 -12.17
N GLU A 164 -6.11 8.48 -12.67
CA GLU A 164 -5.16 7.49 -13.19
C GLU A 164 -5.58 6.93 -14.54
N ASP A 165 -4.60 6.57 -15.36
CA ASP A 165 -4.79 5.79 -16.57
C ASP A 165 -4.81 4.29 -16.27
N LEU A 166 -5.40 3.50 -17.17
CA LEU A 166 -5.47 2.05 -17.01
C LEU A 166 -4.08 1.39 -17.00
N GLY A 167 -3.06 2.06 -17.56
CA GLY A 167 -1.72 1.51 -17.72
C GLY A 167 -1.60 0.48 -18.85
N ILE A 168 -2.47 0.58 -19.85
CA ILE A 168 -2.44 -0.23 -21.07
C ILE A 168 -1.89 0.60 -22.21
N SER A 169 -0.88 0.09 -22.90
CA SER A 169 -0.44 0.60 -24.20
C SER A 169 -1.07 -0.23 -25.30
N LEU A 170 -1.64 0.44 -26.30
CA LEU A 170 -2.26 -0.20 -27.46
C LEU A 170 -1.39 -0.01 -28.69
N ALA A 171 -1.33 -1.03 -29.53
CA ALA A 171 -0.74 -0.93 -30.85
C ALA A 171 -1.78 -1.28 -31.93
N PRO A 172 -1.77 -0.55 -33.07
CA PRO A 172 -2.71 -0.81 -34.14
C PRO A 172 -2.43 -2.17 -34.78
N CYS A 173 -3.47 -2.98 -34.92
CA CYS A 173 -3.47 -4.18 -35.75
C CYS A 173 -4.45 -3.98 -36.90
N HIS A 174 -3.91 -3.92 -38.10
CA HIS A 174 -4.74 -3.92 -39.29
C HIS A 174 -5.09 -5.37 -39.65
N GLU A 175 -6.28 -5.81 -39.26
CA GLU A 175 -6.72 -7.18 -39.50
C GLU A 175 -7.20 -7.33 -40.95
N VAL A 176 -6.32 -7.86 -41.80
CA VAL A 176 -6.51 -7.95 -43.27
C VAL A 176 -7.75 -8.77 -43.68
N LYS A 177 -8.27 -9.64 -42.81
CA LYS A 177 -9.38 -10.55 -43.13
C LYS A 177 -10.78 -9.98 -42.85
N THR A 178 -10.93 -9.06 -41.91
CA THR A 178 -12.22 -8.53 -41.44
C THR A 178 -12.43 -7.07 -41.84
N GLY A 179 -11.36 -6.38 -42.26
CA GLY A 179 -11.40 -4.94 -42.59
C GLY A 179 -11.67 -4.05 -41.37
N GLN A 180 -11.59 -4.63 -40.16
CA GLN A 180 -11.79 -3.88 -38.92
C GLN A 180 -10.45 -3.39 -38.38
N ASN A 181 -10.43 -2.13 -37.96
CA ASN A 181 -9.31 -1.58 -37.20
C ASN A 181 -9.35 -2.22 -35.81
N ALA A 182 -8.41 -3.13 -35.55
CA ALA A 182 -8.24 -3.74 -34.25
C ALA A 182 -7.05 -3.09 -33.51
N PHE A 183 -7.04 -3.22 -32.19
CA PHE A 183 -5.90 -2.87 -31.36
C PHE A 183 -5.53 -4.09 -30.54
N PHE A 184 -4.24 -4.36 -30.41
CA PHE A 184 -3.75 -5.30 -29.43
C PHE A 184 -3.16 -4.55 -28.25
N ILE A 185 -3.20 -5.18 -27.09
CA ILE A 185 -2.46 -4.71 -25.92
C ILE A 185 -0.98 -4.97 -26.20
N ASP A 186 -0.23 -3.89 -26.43
CA ASP A 186 1.20 -3.93 -26.66
C ASP A 186 1.95 -4.19 -25.35
N SER A 187 1.58 -3.46 -24.30
CA SER A 187 2.18 -3.60 -22.98
C SER A 187 1.22 -3.19 -21.86
N ILE A 188 1.40 -3.81 -20.69
CA ILE A 188 0.71 -3.43 -19.44
C ILE A 188 1.76 -2.92 -18.47
N ARG A 189 1.55 -1.73 -17.93
CA ARG A 189 2.43 -1.13 -16.93
C ARG A 189 2.28 -1.86 -15.59
N GLN A 190 3.40 -2.28 -15.02
CA GLN A 190 3.42 -2.97 -13.73
C GLN A 190 2.76 -2.13 -12.62
N GLY A 191 1.88 -2.75 -11.85
CA GLY A 191 1.18 -2.11 -10.73
C GLY A 191 0.05 -1.15 -11.12
N SER A 192 -0.25 -1.04 -12.42
CA SER A 192 -1.39 -0.27 -12.92
C SER A 192 -2.72 -0.95 -12.64
N ILE A 193 -3.81 -0.23 -12.92
CA ILE A 193 -5.17 -0.77 -12.80
C ILE A 193 -5.33 -2.01 -13.68
N ALA A 194 -4.77 -2.03 -14.88
CA ALA A 194 -4.86 -3.17 -15.79
C ALA A 194 -3.94 -4.35 -15.46
N ASP A 195 -2.93 -4.16 -14.62
CA ASP A 195 -2.09 -5.26 -14.12
C ASP A 195 -2.71 -5.95 -12.90
N ARG A 196 -3.72 -5.35 -12.26
CA ARG A 196 -4.34 -5.85 -11.02
C ARG A 196 -5.59 -6.67 -11.29
#